data_AF-A0A7S3YB50-F1
#
_entry.id   AF-A0A7S3YB50-F1
#
_cell.length_a   1.000
_cell.length_b   1.000
_cell.length_c   1.000
_cell.angle_alpha   90.00
_cell.angle_beta   90.00
_cell.angle_gamma   90.00
#
_symmetry.space_group_name_H-M   'P 1'
#
loop_
_entity.id
_entity.type
_entity.pdbx_description
1 polymer ?
#
loop_
_entity_poly.entity_id
_entity_poly.type
_entity_poly.pdbx_seq_one_letter_code
_entity_poly.pdbx_strand_id
1 'polypeptide(L)'
;VASGNLLAALGPGLAHCRELWNLDLSDNRLENLDGLESFLALGTLNLSHNRLIFREVRKLAALNILEAYFEGNPELTRERNPHQYRKKVLLSVPNLWVLDGDYISLNQKRHSIAGWKLTAERDYPSEDASLVTESTKRRSRRPSSARHG
;
A
#
# COMPACT_ATOMS: atom_id res chain seq x y z
N VAL A 1 -3.76 -17.17 -6.26
CA VAL A 1 -5.04 -16.68 -6.79
C VAL A 1 -6.13 -17.12 -5.83
N ALA A 2 -6.84 -16.17 -5.21
CA ALA A 2 -7.99 -16.43 -4.35
C ALA A 2 -9.20 -15.57 -4.75
N SER A 3 -9.23 -15.10 -6.00
CA SER A 3 -10.33 -14.31 -6.58
C SER A 3 -11.62 -15.13 -6.74
N GLY A 4 -12.76 -14.43 -6.77
CA GLY A 4 -14.08 -15.03 -6.96
C GLY A 4 -14.56 -15.90 -5.79
N ASN A 5 -14.08 -15.60 -4.58
CA ASN A 5 -14.46 -16.31 -3.36
C ASN A 5 -15.35 -15.43 -2.46
N LEU A 6 -15.62 -15.90 -1.25
CA LEU A 6 -16.41 -15.17 -0.25
C LEU A 6 -15.55 -14.73 0.93
N LEU A 7 -14.26 -14.45 0.70
CA LEU A 7 -13.33 -14.05 1.77
C LEU A 7 -13.74 -12.68 2.32
N ALA A 8 -13.93 -12.62 3.64
CA ALA A 8 -14.19 -11.38 4.38
C ALA A 8 -12.92 -10.83 5.05
N ALA A 9 -11.93 -11.69 5.28
CA ALA A 9 -10.63 -11.39 5.88
C ALA A 9 -9.55 -12.29 5.29
N LEU A 10 -8.29 -11.89 5.43
CA LEU A 10 -7.14 -12.68 5.03
C LEU A 10 -6.73 -13.61 6.19
N GLY A 11 -6.43 -14.88 5.87
CA GLY A 11 -5.96 -15.84 6.86
C GLY A 11 -4.51 -15.56 7.29
N PRO A 12 -4.10 -15.97 8.51
CA PRO A 12 -2.74 -15.73 9.02
C PRO A 12 -1.65 -16.39 8.18
N GLY A 13 -1.99 -17.44 7.43
CA GLY A 13 -1.08 -18.13 6.51
C GLY A 13 -0.46 -17.20 5.45
N LEU A 14 -1.15 -16.12 5.07
CA LEU A 14 -0.67 -15.20 4.04
C LEU A 14 0.60 -14.45 4.48
N ALA A 15 0.78 -14.19 5.78
CA ALA A 15 1.96 -13.51 6.31
C ALA A 15 3.27 -14.33 6.17
N HIS A 16 3.15 -15.64 5.91
CA HIS A 16 4.29 -16.51 5.64
C HIS A 16 4.72 -16.51 4.17
N CYS A 17 3.89 -16.01 3.26
CA CYS A 17 4.13 -16.03 1.82
C CYS A 17 4.92 -14.79 1.34
N ARG A 18 6.02 -14.44 2.01
CA ARG A 18 6.76 -13.16 1.83
C ARG A 18 7.35 -12.92 0.43
N GLU A 19 7.42 -13.96 -0.40
CA GLU A 19 7.98 -13.92 -1.75
C GLU A 19 6.91 -13.78 -2.84
N LEU A 20 5.62 -13.63 -2.48
CA LEU A 20 4.58 -13.42 -3.50
C LEU A 20 4.87 -12.15 -4.29
N TRP A 21 4.75 -12.27 -5.61
CA TRP A 21 4.84 -11.16 -6.54
C TRP A 21 3.46 -10.74 -7.07
N ASN A 22 2.54 -11.71 -7.24
CA ASN A 22 1.19 -11.45 -7.72
C ASN A 22 0.18 -12.00 -6.71
N LEU A 23 -0.73 -11.13 -6.28
CA LEU A 23 -1.82 -11.49 -5.38
C LEU A 23 -3.14 -10.99 -5.96
N ASP A 24 -3.97 -11.96 -6.34
CA ASP A 24 -5.31 -11.70 -6.83
C ASP A 24 -6.35 -12.08 -5.79
N LEU A 25 -7.05 -11.06 -5.29
CA LEU A 25 -8.09 -11.09 -4.27
C LEU A 25 -9.38 -10.41 -4.78
N SER A 26 -9.54 -10.25 -6.10
CA SER A 26 -10.74 -9.62 -6.65
C SER A 26 -12.00 -10.42 -6.36
N ASP A 27 -13.16 -9.78 -6.51
CA ASP A 27 -14.47 -10.43 -6.46
C ASP A 27 -14.67 -11.22 -5.15
N ASN A 28 -14.30 -10.59 -4.04
CA ASN A 28 -14.45 -11.10 -2.70
C ASN A 28 -15.33 -10.13 -1.88
N ARG A 29 -15.35 -10.30 -0.55
CA ARG A 29 -16.08 -9.41 0.37
C ARG A 29 -15.15 -8.85 1.42
N LEU A 30 -13.89 -8.61 1.06
CA LEU A 30 -12.87 -8.13 2.00
C LEU A 30 -13.27 -6.76 2.52
N GLU A 31 -13.34 -6.68 3.85
CA GLU A 31 -13.58 -5.44 4.60
C GLU A 31 -12.35 -5.03 5.41
N ASN A 32 -11.34 -5.90 5.51
CA ASN A 32 -10.06 -5.65 6.17
C ASN A 32 -8.90 -6.20 5.34
N LEU A 33 -7.74 -5.57 5.50
CA LEU A 33 -6.49 -5.95 4.82
C LEU A 33 -5.40 -6.39 5.81
N ASP A 34 -5.80 -6.79 7.02
CA ASP A 34 -4.87 -7.24 8.05
C ASP A 34 -4.00 -8.39 7.54
N GLY A 35 -2.70 -8.31 7.80
CA GLY A 35 -1.72 -9.30 7.37
C GLY A 35 -1.04 -8.96 6.04
N LEU A 36 -1.60 -8.06 5.22
CA LEU A 36 -0.88 -7.53 4.06
C LEU A 36 0.27 -6.61 4.45
N GLU A 37 0.29 -6.05 5.66
CA GLU A 37 1.40 -5.19 6.11
C GLU A 37 2.74 -5.95 6.22
N SER A 38 2.68 -7.28 6.27
CA SER A 38 3.86 -8.14 6.34
C SER A 38 4.66 -8.23 5.03
N PHE A 39 4.05 -7.81 3.90
CA PHE A 39 4.70 -7.80 2.60
C PHE A 39 5.57 -6.56 2.44
N LEU A 40 6.79 -6.74 1.94
CA LEU A 40 7.68 -5.61 1.65
C LEU A 40 7.45 -5.05 0.25
N ALA A 41 7.13 -5.93 -0.70
CA ALA A 41 6.87 -5.59 -2.08
C ALA A 41 5.86 -6.56 -2.71
N LEU A 42 5.04 -6.04 -3.61
CA LEU A 42 4.18 -6.80 -4.50
C LEU A 42 4.31 -6.22 -5.92
N GLY A 43 4.34 -7.09 -6.91
CA GLY A 43 4.19 -6.72 -8.31
C GLY A 43 2.77 -6.26 -8.57
N THR A 44 1.83 -7.20 -8.54
CA THR A 44 0.41 -6.90 -8.76
C THR A 44 -0.41 -7.28 -7.54
N LEU A 45 -1.24 -6.35 -7.07
CA LEU A 45 -2.24 -6.57 -6.03
C LEU A 45 -3.62 -6.21 -6.58
N ASN A 46 -4.45 -7.22 -6.84
CA ASN A 46 -5.82 -7.00 -7.29
C ASN A 46 -6.78 -7.10 -6.10
N LEU A 47 -7.39 -5.98 -5.73
CA LEU A 47 -8.39 -5.83 -4.67
C LEU A 47 -9.72 -5.32 -5.23
N SER A 48 -9.94 -5.43 -6.53
CA SER A 48 -11.18 -4.95 -7.16
C SER A 48 -12.39 -5.74 -6.66
N HIS A 49 -13.57 -5.12 -6.75
CA HIS A 49 -14.85 -5.75 -6.38
C HIS A 49 -14.85 -6.34 -4.95
N ASN A 50 -14.37 -5.55 -3.98
CA ASN A 50 -14.42 -5.85 -2.55
C ASN A 50 -15.25 -4.78 -1.80
N ARG A 51 -15.15 -4.73 -0.48
CA ARG A 51 -15.88 -3.78 0.39
C ARG A 51 -14.93 -2.91 1.21
N LEU A 52 -13.81 -2.54 0.61
CA LEU A 52 -12.75 -1.81 1.30
C LEU A 52 -13.12 -0.36 1.56
N ILE A 53 -12.60 0.16 2.67
CA ILE A 53 -12.65 1.58 3.04
C ILE A 53 -11.23 2.16 3.06
N PHE A 54 -11.10 3.49 2.94
CA PHE A 54 -9.78 4.15 2.93
C PHE A 54 -8.94 3.90 4.20
N ARG A 55 -9.55 3.57 5.34
CA ARG A 55 -8.80 3.16 6.53
C ARG A 55 -7.99 1.89 6.30
N GLU A 56 -8.56 0.92 5.60
CA GLU A 56 -7.89 -0.35 5.31
C GLU A 56 -6.82 -0.19 4.24
N VAL A 57 -7.11 0.59 3.20
CA VAL A 57 -6.13 0.91 2.15
C VAL A 57 -4.87 1.58 2.73
N ARG A 58 -5.01 2.38 3.80
CA ARG A 58 -3.86 3.00 4.50
C ARG A 58 -2.91 2.00 5.16
N LYS A 59 -3.35 0.78 5.46
CA LYS A 59 -2.46 -0.28 5.98
C LYS A 59 -1.38 -0.67 4.96
N LEU A 60 -1.66 -0.45 3.68
CA LEU A 60 -0.73 -0.70 2.59
C LEU A 60 0.32 0.42 2.41
N ALA A 61 0.31 1.48 3.22
CA ALA A 61 1.16 2.66 3.01
C ALA A 61 2.66 2.34 2.94
N ALA A 62 3.11 1.34 3.70
CA ALA A 62 4.51 0.91 3.75
C ALA A 62 4.93 -0.02 2.60
N LEU A 63 3.96 -0.63 1.89
CA LEU A 63 4.22 -1.61 0.85
C LEU A 63 4.73 -0.95 -0.42
N ASN A 64 5.68 -1.61 -1.09
CA ASN A 64 6.08 -1.22 -2.44
C ASN A 64 5.25 -2.00 -3.45
N ILE A 65 4.28 -1.33 -4.06
CA ILE A 65 3.36 -1.98 -5.01
C ILE A 65 3.61 -1.41 -6.39
N LEU A 66 3.94 -2.28 -7.36
CA LEU A 66 4.08 -1.85 -8.74
C LEU A 66 2.69 -1.52 -9.33
N GLU A 67 1.72 -2.40 -9.14
CA GLU A 67 0.39 -2.26 -9.73
C GLU A 67 -0.69 -2.69 -8.75
N ALA A 68 -1.72 -1.86 -8.57
CA ALA A 68 -2.86 -2.16 -7.73
C ALA A 68 -4.17 -1.81 -8.42
N TYR A 69 -5.18 -2.64 -8.15
CA TYR A 69 -6.55 -2.46 -8.62
C TYR A 69 -7.49 -2.35 -7.42
N PHE A 70 -8.24 -1.26 -7.33
CA PHE A 70 -9.20 -0.99 -6.27
C PHE A 70 -10.61 -0.65 -6.82
N GLU A 71 -10.80 -0.72 -8.14
CA GLU A 71 -12.12 -0.51 -8.77
C GLU A 71 -13.22 -1.40 -8.18
N GLY A 72 -14.46 -0.95 -8.25
CA GLY A 72 -15.61 -1.74 -7.78
C GLY A 72 -15.72 -1.87 -6.25
N ASN A 73 -14.94 -1.10 -5.47
CA ASN A 73 -15.10 -0.97 -4.02
C ASN A 73 -16.06 0.20 -3.70
N PRO A 74 -17.31 -0.04 -3.26
CA PRO A 74 -18.34 0.99 -3.19
C PRO A 74 -18.00 2.17 -2.26
N GLU A 75 -17.33 1.90 -1.14
CA GLU A 75 -16.97 2.94 -0.17
C GLU A 75 -15.74 3.77 -0.60
N LEU A 76 -14.88 3.23 -1.46
CA LEU A 76 -13.77 4.01 -2.04
C LEU A 76 -14.26 4.94 -3.14
N THR A 77 -15.23 4.49 -3.94
CA THR A 77 -15.80 5.23 -5.07
C THR A 77 -17.11 5.93 -4.71
N ARG A 78 -17.43 6.06 -3.42
CA ARG A 78 -18.65 6.73 -2.93
C ARG A 78 -18.72 8.19 -3.39
N GLU A 79 -17.58 8.83 -3.48
CA GLU A 79 -17.46 10.17 -4.05
C GLU A 79 -17.55 10.08 -5.57
N ARG A 80 -18.53 10.78 -6.16
CA ARG A 80 -18.76 10.82 -7.62
C ARG A 80 -17.62 11.47 -8.42
N ASN A 81 -16.54 11.91 -7.78
CA ASN A 81 -15.41 12.55 -8.44
C ASN A 81 -14.23 11.56 -8.53
N PRO A 82 -13.93 11.01 -9.73
CA PRO A 82 -12.82 10.08 -9.93
C PRO A 82 -11.45 10.65 -9.52
N HIS A 83 -11.25 11.97 -9.62
CA HIS A 83 -10.00 12.59 -9.19
C HIS A 83 -9.81 12.57 -7.68
N GLN A 84 -10.91 12.65 -6.90
CA GLN A 84 -10.82 12.57 -5.44
C GLN A 84 -10.47 11.16 -4.99
N TYR A 85 -11.08 10.14 -5.60
CA TYR A 85 -10.73 8.73 -5.39
C TYR A 85 -9.23 8.50 -5.65
N ARG A 86 -8.74 8.84 -6.86
CA ARG A 86 -7.33 8.67 -7.22
C ARG A 86 -6.42 9.38 -6.23
N LYS A 87 -6.69 10.65 -5.91
CA LYS A 87 -5.88 11.42 -4.96
C LYS A 87 -5.83 10.77 -3.57
N LYS A 88 -6.97 10.29 -3.05
CA LYS A 88 -7.03 9.64 -1.72
C LYS A 88 -6.31 8.30 -1.69
N VAL A 89 -6.43 7.49 -2.75
CA VAL A 89 -5.68 6.22 -2.86
C VAL A 89 -4.18 6.52 -2.86
N LEU A 90 -3.73 7.50 -3.65
CA LEU A 90 -2.32 7.88 -3.70
C LEU A 90 -1.79 8.40 -2.35
N LEU A 91 -2.58 9.16 -1.59
CA LEU A 91 -2.22 9.57 -0.23
C LEU A 91 -2.17 8.39 0.75
N SER A 92 -2.97 7.35 0.51
CA SER A 92 -3.04 6.15 1.36
C SER A 92 -1.93 5.14 1.03
N VAL A 93 -1.51 5.05 -0.23
CA VAL A 93 -0.50 4.11 -0.73
C VAL A 93 0.55 4.88 -1.56
N PRO A 94 1.42 5.67 -0.91
CA PRO A 94 2.31 6.60 -1.61
C PRO A 94 3.37 5.93 -2.49
N ASN A 95 3.67 4.65 -2.24
CA ASN A 95 4.67 3.87 -2.97
C ASN A 95 4.11 3.14 -4.21
N LEU A 96 2.83 3.33 -4.55
CA LEU A 96 2.19 2.76 -5.74
C LEU A 96 2.74 3.34 -7.06
N TRP A 97 2.80 2.55 -8.13
CA TRP A 97 3.25 3.01 -9.47
C TRP A 97 2.14 3.02 -10.53
N VAL A 98 1.26 2.02 -10.51
CA VAL A 98 0.10 1.91 -11.41
C VAL A 98 -1.14 1.71 -10.57
N LEU A 99 -2.17 2.52 -10.80
CA LEU A 99 -3.47 2.41 -10.14
C LEU A 99 -4.53 2.21 -11.20
N ASP A 100 -5.26 1.10 -11.10
CA ASP A 100 -6.38 0.76 -11.98
C ASP A 100 -6.01 0.81 -13.48
N GLY A 101 -4.80 0.34 -13.81
CA GLY A 101 -4.23 0.39 -15.16
C GLY A 101 -3.58 1.72 -15.57
N ASP A 102 -3.74 2.78 -14.78
CA ASP A 102 -3.19 4.11 -15.08
C ASP A 102 -1.88 4.38 -14.32
N TYR A 103 -0.81 4.68 -15.06
CA TYR A 103 0.46 5.11 -14.50
C TYR A 103 0.35 6.37 -13.64
N ILE A 104 1.05 6.37 -12.51
CA ILE A 104 1.14 7.52 -11.62
C ILE A 104 2.31 8.39 -12.08
N SER A 105 2.00 9.63 -12.46
CA SER A 105 3.02 10.59 -12.85
C SER A 105 3.95 10.95 -11.67
N LEU A 106 5.18 11.36 -11.99
CA LEU A 106 6.15 11.84 -10.98
C LEU A 106 5.59 12.99 -10.12
N ASN A 107 4.80 13.89 -10.72
CA ASN A 107 4.15 14.97 -9.98
C ASN A 107 3.12 14.43 -8.99
N GLN A 108 2.27 13.49 -9.40
CA GLN A 108 1.33 12.84 -8.48
C GLN A 108 2.05 12.09 -7.36
N LYS A 109 3.17 11.42 -7.67
CA LYS A 109 4.00 10.72 -6.69
C LYS A 109 4.68 11.66 -5.69
N ARG A 110 5.13 12.83 -6.13
CA ARG A 110 5.67 13.87 -5.22
C ARG A 110 4.60 14.41 -4.27
N HIS A 111 3.40 14.67 -4.78
CA HIS A 111 2.29 15.18 -3.97
C HIS A 111 1.78 14.14 -2.97
N SER A 112 1.74 12.85 -3.32
CA SER A 112 1.34 11.81 -2.38
C SER A 112 2.35 11.65 -1.24
N ILE A 113 3.64 11.61 -1.54
CA ILE A 113 4.70 11.50 -0.53
C ILE A 113 4.73 12.73 0.39
N ALA A 114 4.57 13.94 -0.16
CA ALA A 114 4.54 15.17 0.63
C ALA A 114 3.27 15.24 1.51
N GLY A 115 2.10 14.91 0.95
CA GLY A 115 0.84 14.89 1.68
C GLY A 115 0.83 13.85 2.81
N TRP A 116 1.36 12.64 2.53
CA TRP A 116 1.48 11.58 3.53
C TRP A 116 2.37 11.98 4.71
N LYS A 117 3.52 12.63 4.46
CA LYS A 117 4.40 13.13 5.53
C LYS A 117 3.71 14.15 6.43
N LEU A 118 2.99 15.10 5.83
CA LEU A 118 2.25 16.13 6.58
C LEU A 118 1.10 15.53 7.41
N THR A 119 0.44 14.50 6.92
CA THR A 119 -0.62 13.81 7.68
C THR A 119 -0.05 12.89 8.76
N ALA A 120 1.06 12.21 8.51
CA ALA A 120 1.71 11.32 9.47
C ALA A 120 2.27 12.09 10.67
N GLU A 121 2.87 13.26 10.44
CA GLU A 121 3.38 14.14 11.52
C GLU A 121 2.27 14.74 12.39
N ARG A 122 1.05 14.85 11.85
CA ARG A 122 -0.08 15.45 12.55
C ARG A 122 -0.89 14.45 13.39
N ASP A 123 -0.93 13.19 12.96
CA ASP A 123 -1.70 12.13 13.63
C ASP A 123 -0.84 11.25 14.59
N TYR A 124 0.50 11.29 14.52
CA TYR A 124 1.41 10.50 15.39
C TYR A 124 2.62 11.32 15.89
N PRO A 125 2.60 11.86 17.14
CA PRO A 125 3.71 12.64 17.68
C PRO A 125 4.91 11.75 18.08
N SER A 126 6.02 11.96 17.34
CA SER A 126 7.44 11.74 17.62
C SER A 126 8.01 10.42 18.15
N GLU A 127 7.27 9.52 18.81
CA GLU A 127 7.86 8.25 19.29
C GLU A 127 7.71 7.10 18.27
N ASP A 128 6.55 6.96 17.62
CA ASP A 128 6.33 5.91 16.60
C ASP A 128 6.93 6.23 15.21
N ALA A 129 7.24 7.49 14.93
CA ALA A 129 7.95 7.90 13.71
C ALA A 129 9.38 7.29 13.64
N SER A 130 9.93 6.87 14.78
CA SER A 130 11.24 6.22 14.87
C SER A 130 11.27 4.84 14.20
N LEU A 131 10.17 4.07 14.24
CA LEU A 131 10.08 2.73 13.63
C LEU A 131 10.03 2.80 12.09
N VAL A 132 9.33 3.80 11.55
CA VAL A 132 9.20 4.05 10.11
C VAL A 132 10.51 4.61 9.53
N THR A 133 11.17 5.50 10.28
CA THR A 133 12.47 6.05 9.88
C THR A 133 13.61 5.05 10.10
N GLU A 134 13.60 4.19 11.12
CA GLU A 134 14.62 3.15 11.32
C GLU A 134 14.64 2.11 10.20
N SER A 135 13.48 1.71 9.68
CA SER A 135 13.38 0.81 8.51
C SER A 135 14.05 1.43 7.27
N THR A 136 14.00 2.75 7.16
CA THR A 136 14.65 3.52 6.09
C THR A 136 16.14 3.80 6.39
N LYS A 137 16.51 3.95 7.67
CA LYS A 137 17.85 4.29 8.15
C LYS A 137 18.77 3.06 8.24
N ARG A 138 18.25 1.87 8.57
CA ARG A 138 18.97 0.59 8.43
C ARG A 138 19.41 0.33 7.00
N ARG A 139 18.72 0.91 6.02
CA ARG A 139 19.02 0.85 4.58
C ARG A 139 20.22 1.70 4.14
N SER A 140 20.73 2.62 4.97
CA SER A 140 21.87 3.49 4.60
C SER A 140 23.23 3.03 5.15
N ARG A 141 23.30 1.98 5.96
CA ARG A 141 24.57 1.43 6.44
C ARG A 141 25.11 0.38 5.46
N ARG A 142 25.78 0.83 4.40
CA ARG A 142 26.77 -0.01 3.70
C ARG A 142 27.99 -0.17 4.62
N PRO A 143 28.58 -1.37 4.77
CA PRO A 143 29.87 -1.49 5.41
C PRO A 143 30.92 -0.84 4.51
N SER A 144 31.59 0.17 5.06
CA SER A 144 32.87 0.69 4.55
C SER A 144 33.88 -0.46 4.64
N SER A 145 34.19 -1.13 3.52
CA SER A 145 35.34 -2.04 3.49
C SER A 145 36.58 -1.23 3.13
N ALA A 146 37.51 -1.28 4.07
CA ALA A 146 38.81 -0.63 4.04
C ALA A 146 39.58 -0.92 2.74
N ARG A 147 40.09 0.15 2.11
CA ARG A 147 41.35 0.09 1.37
C ARG A 147 42.45 -0.14 2.39
N HIS A 148 43.14 -1.27 2.34
CA HIS A 148 44.51 -1.40 2.86
C HIS A 148 45.39 -1.83 1.68
N GLY A 149 46.53 -1.15 1.59
CA GLY A 149 47.54 -1.33 0.53
C GLY A 149 48.50 -2.47 0.81
#